data_AF-A0A9E1IEF1-F1
#
_entry.id   AF-A0A9E1IEF1-F1
#
_cell.length_a   1.000
_cell.length_b   1.000
_cell.length_c   1.000
_cell.angle_alpha   90.00
_cell.angle_beta   90.00
_cell.angle_gamma   90.00
#
_symmetry.space_group_name_H-M   'P 1'
#
loop_
_entity.id
_entity.type
_entity.pdbx_description
1 polymer ?
#
loop_
_entity_poly.entity_id
_entity_poly.type
_entity_poly.pdbx_seq_one_letter_code
_entity_poly.pdbx_strand_id
1 'polypeptide(L)' 'HVLWGLKKQNTVFAVGRSIVNRSSTTNIGEMMLEYGGGGHKAAGTCQISNERAEEVRVELIERLRAG' A
#
# COMPACT_ATOMS: atom_id res chain seq x y z
N HIS A 1 -1.88 -8.87 8.81
CA HIS A 1 -0.69 -8.77 9.68
C HIS A 1 -0.13 -7.36 9.55
N VAL A 2 0.39 -6.77 10.63
CA VAL A 2 0.96 -5.41 10.62
C VAL A 2 2.46 -5.51 10.43
N LEU A 3 3.01 -4.87 9.39
CA LEU A 3 4.45 -4.67 9.28
C LEU A 3 4.81 -3.36 9.97
N TRP A 4 5.72 -3.45 10.92
CA TRP A 4 6.28 -2.29 11.60
C TRP A 4 7.53 -1.82 10.86
N GLY A 5 7.69 -0.51 10.70
CA GLY A 5 8.97 0.04 10.27
C GLY A 5 9.94 0.17 11.43
N LEU A 6 10.96 1.00 11.23
CA LEU A 6 12.10 1.10 12.13
C LEU A 6 11.66 1.33 13.57
N LYS A 7 11.99 0.39 14.46
CA LYS A 7 11.65 0.44 15.89
C LYS A 7 10.15 0.67 16.17
N LYS A 8 9.26 0.21 15.28
CA LYS A 8 7.79 0.41 15.36
C LYS A 8 7.33 1.87 15.38
N GLN A 9 8.14 2.80 14.87
CA GLN A 9 7.76 4.21 14.80
C GLN A 9 6.72 4.52 13.72
N ASN A 10 6.52 3.59 12.79
CA ASN A 10 5.56 3.71 11.70
C ASN A 10 5.05 2.31 11.30
N THR A 11 3.96 2.31 10.53
CA THR A 11 3.35 1.14 9.94
C THR A 11 3.69 1.10 8.45
N VAL A 12 4.13 -0.06 7.97
CA VAL A 12 4.44 -0.28 6.56
C VAL A 12 3.26 -0.98 5.90
N PHE A 13 2.76 -0.40 4.81
CA PHE A 13 1.85 -1.08 3.90
C PHE A 13 2.64 -1.62 2.72
N ALA A 14 2.47 -2.91 2.43
CA ALA A 14 3.02 -3.56 1.26
C ALA A 14 1.87 -4.16 0.45
N VAL A 15 1.79 -3.78 -0.83
CA VAL A 15 0.71 -4.20 -1.73
C VAL A 15 1.31 -4.79 -3.00
N GLY A 16 0.70 -5.87 -3.48
CA GLY A 16 1.10 -6.55 -4.69
C GLY A 16 -0.08 -7.16 -5.43
N ARG A 17 0.02 -7.25 -6.77
CA ARG A 17 -0.97 -7.94 -7.59
C ARG A 17 -0.83 -9.45 -7.43
N SER A 18 -1.96 -10.16 -7.55
CA SER A 18 -1.94 -11.62 -7.60
C SER A 18 -1.25 -12.11 -8.87
N ILE A 19 -0.36 -13.10 -8.73
CA ILE A 19 0.30 -13.75 -9.86
C ILE A 19 -0.62 -14.77 -10.57
N VAL A 20 -1.68 -15.22 -9.88
CA VAL A 20 -2.67 -16.19 -10.38
C VAL A 20 -3.85 -15.46 -11.02
N ASN A 21 -4.42 -14.46 -10.31
CA ASN A 21 -5.49 -13.62 -10.84
C ASN A 21 -4.94 -12.23 -11.20
N ARG A 22 -4.59 -12.04 -12.49
CA ARG A 22 -3.95 -10.82 -13.00
C ARG A 22 -4.92 -9.78 -13.54
N SER A 23 -6.18 -9.81 -13.10
CA SER A 23 -7.24 -8.91 -13.57
C SER A 23 -7.10 -7.47 -13.07
N SER A 24 -6.48 -7.24 -11.91
CA SER A 24 -6.29 -5.89 -11.37
C SER A 24 -5.48 -5.03 -12.32
N THR A 25 -6.00 -3.82 -12.61
CA THR A 25 -5.40 -2.86 -13.53
C THR A 25 -4.61 -1.75 -12.81
N THR A 26 -4.88 -1.54 -11.52
CA THR A 26 -4.31 -0.50 -10.65
C THR A 26 -2.78 -0.43 -10.64
N ASN A 27 -2.21 0.70 -11.05
CA ASN A 27 -0.77 0.95 -10.94
C ASN A 27 -0.37 1.15 -9.47
N ILE A 28 0.13 0.10 -8.83
CA ILE A 28 0.42 0.11 -7.39
C ILE A 28 1.56 1.07 -7.05
N GLY A 29 2.59 1.16 -7.90
CA GLY A 29 3.73 2.05 -7.67
C GLY A 29 3.32 3.53 -7.62
N GLU A 30 2.52 3.97 -8.59
CA GLU A 30 1.97 5.33 -8.62
C GLU A 30 1.04 5.59 -7.43
N MET A 31 0.13 4.65 -7.14
CA MET A 31 -0.77 4.78 -5.98
C MET A 31 0.01 4.93 -4.67
N MET A 32 1.08 4.14 -4.47
CA MET A 32 1.91 4.23 -3.25
C MET A 32 2.76 5.49 -3.19
N LEU A 33 3.12 6.07 -4.34
CA LEU A 33 3.88 7.33 -4.41
C LEU A 33 3.09 8.50 -3.82
N GLU A 34 1.77 8.52 -3.98
CA GLU A 34 0.89 9.54 -3.39
C GLU A 34 0.92 9.55 -1.85
N TYR A 35 1.31 8.42 -1.23
CA TYR A 35 1.47 8.27 0.21
C TYR A 35 2.94 8.38 0.68
N GLY A 36 3.82 8.94 -0.16
CA GLY A 36 5.26 9.07 0.13
C GLY A 36 6.04 7.76 0.05
N GLY A 37 5.44 6.73 -0.56
CA GLY A 37 6.06 5.44 -0.82
C GLY A 37 6.60 5.33 -2.24
N GLY A 38 6.52 4.13 -2.81
CA GLY A 38 6.90 3.88 -4.20
C GLY A 38 6.83 2.41 -4.58
N GLY A 39 7.26 2.11 -5.81
CA GLY A 39 7.28 0.74 -6.33
C GLY A 39 7.20 0.69 -7.85
N HIS A 40 6.65 -0.40 -8.36
CA HIS A 40 6.37 -0.63 -9.77
C HIS A 40 4.88 -0.94 -9.98
N LYS A 41 4.45 -1.06 -11.24
CA LYS A 41 3.04 -1.31 -11.61
C LYS A 41 2.37 -2.46 -10.84
N ALA A 42 3.12 -3.52 -10.53
CA ALA A 42 2.60 -4.73 -9.91
C ALA A 42 2.81 -4.83 -8.39
N ALA A 43 3.62 -3.96 -7.78
CA ALA A 43 3.90 -4.00 -6.34
C ALA A 43 4.49 -2.68 -5.84
N GLY A 44 4.21 -2.33 -4.59
CA GLY A 44 4.72 -1.13 -3.96
C GLY A 44 4.54 -1.13 -2.45
N THR A 45 5.21 -0.18 -1.80
CA THR A 45 5.15 0.01 -0.35
C THR A 45 5.03 1.48 0.00
N CYS A 46 4.43 1.78 1.15
CA CYS A 46 4.48 3.09 1.79
C CYS A 46 4.63 2.92 3.31
N GLN A 47 5.16 3.94 3.99
CA GLN A 47 5.33 3.95 5.44
C GLN A 47 4.55 5.12 6.03
N ILE A 48 3.64 4.82 6.95
CA ILE A 48 2.67 5.78 7.50
C ILE A 48 2.86 5.86 9.00
N SER A 49 2.77 7.06 9.58
CA SER A 49 2.80 7.21 11.04
C SER A 49 1.70 6.36 11.68
N ASN A 50 1.94 5.84 12.88
CA ASN A 50 1.00 4.90 13.50
C ASN A 50 -0.37 5.52 13.76
N GLU A 51 -0.42 6.83 14.02
CA GLU A 51 -1.65 7.58 14.26
C GLU A 51 -2.56 7.59 13.04
N ARG A 52 -1.97 7.61 11.83
CA ARG A 52 -2.68 7.67 10.55
C ARG A 52 -2.83 6.32 9.86
N ALA A 53 -2.26 5.26 10.43
CA ALA A 53 -2.17 3.97 9.77
C ALA A 53 -3.56 3.40 9.43
N GLU A 54 -4.55 3.50 10.34
CA GLU A 54 -5.88 2.94 10.08
C GLU A 54 -6.66 3.73 9.02
N GLU A 55 -6.56 5.06 9.02
CA GLU A 55 -7.15 5.93 8.00
C GLU A 55 -6.61 5.57 6.61
N VAL A 56 -5.28 5.59 6.45
CA VAL A 56 -4.64 5.28 5.17
C VAL A 56 -4.91 3.84 4.75
N ARG A 57 -5.02 2.90 5.68
CA ARG A 57 -5.38 1.51 5.37
C ARG A 57 -6.75 1.42 4.70
N VAL A 58 -7.75 2.14 5.20
CA VAL A 58 -9.09 2.15 4.62
C VAL A 58 -9.06 2.76 3.22
N GLU A 59 -8.40 3.91 3.05
CA GLU A 59 -8.26 4.55 1.74
C GLU A 59 -7.59 3.63 0.70
N LEU A 60 -6.49 2.96 1.08
CA LEU A 60 -5.80 2.03 0.19
C LEU A 60 -6.70 0.86 -0.22
N ILE A 61 -7.52 0.33 0.69
CA ILE A 61 -8.47 -0.74 0.38
C ILE A 61 -9.54 -0.26 -0.60
N GLU A 62 -10.08 0.94 -0.41
CA GLU A 62 -11.10 1.52 -1.29
C GLU A 62 -10.55 1.74 -2.70
N ARG A 63 -9.35 2.32 -2.83
CA ARG A 63 -8.70 2.52 -4.12
C ARG A 63 -8.40 1.21 -4.84
N LEU A 64 -7.97 0.18 -4.10
CA LEU A 64 -7.71 -1.15 -4.68
C LEU A 64 -8.98 -1.89 -5.12
N ARG A 65 -10.14 -1.60 -4.53
CA ARG A 65 -11.43 -2.18 -4.96
C ARG A 65 -11.97 -1.52 -6.23
N ALA A 66 -11.55 -0.30 -6.53
CA ALA A 66 -12.04 0.46 -7.68
C ALA A 66 -11.36 0.09 -9.02
N GLY A 67 -10.29 -0.72 -9.03
CA GLY A 67 -9.51 -1.03 -10.25
C GLY A 67 -8.85 -2.40 -10.31
#